data_AF-A0A923AQV0-F1
#
_entry.id   AF-A0A923AQV0-F1
#
_cell.length_a   1.000
_cell.length_b   1.000
_cell.length_c   1.000
_cell.angle_alpha   90.00
_cell.angle_beta   90.00
_cell.angle_gamma   90.00
#
_symmetry.space_group_name_H-M   'P 1'
#
loop_
_entity.id
_entity.type
_entity.pdbx_description
1 polymer ?
#
loop_
_entity_poly.entity_id
_entity_poly.type
_entity_poly.pdbx_seq_one_letter_code
_entity_poly.pdbx_strand_id
1 'polypeptide(L)'
;MRAVASPVVHIDDDRFKVTEWRFVPGAETGWHRHGHDYVIVPLTDGRLVLDLPGGQTSEALLKQGVPYSRREGVEHNVINGSDSQPLAFLEVEVVDDAQAHRRRGTMVAMMAAFNARDVEGVMACMATDCAFHASAGPEAEGQRHIGREAVRRATAAVLETFPEAAWTEGKHVVAGDTGLSSWRFVGRRADGSGVDVRGCDVFAFDGDLIAVKDSYRKARG
;
A
#
# COMPACT_ATOMS: atom_id res chain seq x y z
N MET A 1 -28.39 -14.95 -21.24
CA MET A 1 -27.50 -14.26 -20.29
C MET A 1 -27.84 -14.79 -18.91
N ARG A 2 -26.87 -15.28 -18.12
CA ARG A 2 -27.15 -15.79 -16.78
C ARG A 2 -27.39 -14.60 -15.83
N ALA A 3 -28.08 -14.84 -14.71
CA ALA A 3 -28.14 -13.85 -13.64
C ALA A 3 -26.75 -13.64 -13.04
N VAL A 4 -26.44 -12.44 -12.57
CA VAL A 4 -25.13 -12.11 -12.00
C VAL A 4 -25.16 -12.34 -10.48
N ALA A 5 -24.09 -12.92 -9.94
CA ALA A 5 -23.88 -13.07 -8.51
C ALA A 5 -23.75 -11.70 -7.83
N SER A 6 -24.17 -11.62 -6.57
CA SER A 6 -24.04 -10.40 -5.77
C SER A 6 -22.77 -10.47 -4.91
N PRO A 7 -21.77 -9.61 -5.16
CA PRO A 7 -20.63 -9.47 -4.26
C PRO A 7 -20.96 -8.53 -3.09
N VAL A 8 -20.50 -8.86 -1.90
CA VAL A 8 -20.50 -7.99 -0.71
C VAL A 8 -19.08 -7.94 -0.15
N VAL A 9 -18.46 -6.75 -0.18
CA VAL A 9 -17.11 -6.55 0.36
C VAL A 9 -17.21 -6.37 1.87
N HIS A 10 -16.55 -7.25 2.63
CA HIS A 10 -16.47 -7.21 4.09
C HIS A 10 -15.16 -6.58 4.58
N ILE A 11 -14.05 -6.84 3.88
CA ILE A 11 -12.72 -6.30 4.18
C ILE A 11 -12.07 -5.88 2.85
N ASP A 12 -11.44 -4.72 2.84
CA ASP A 12 -10.60 -4.23 1.76
C ASP A 12 -9.53 -3.33 2.40
N ASP A 13 -8.40 -3.94 2.79
CA ASP A 13 -7.28 -3.28 3.47
C ASP A 13 -5.93 -3.70 2.87
N ASP A 14 -4.82 -3.32 3.53
CA ASP A 14 -3.46 -3.59 3.05
C ASP A 14 -2.99 -5.04 3.25
N ARG A 15 -3.82 -5.91 3.84
CA ARG A 15 -3.48 -7.30 4.14
C ARG A 15 -4.43 -8.29 3.47
N PHE A 16 -5.72 -7.97 3.48
CA PHE A 16 -6.75 -8.84 2.94
C PHE A 16 -7.81 -8.08 2.15
N LYS A 17 -8.33 -8.76 1.15
CA LYS A 17 -9.61 -8.44 0.55
C LYS A 17 -10.56 -9.61 0.75
N VAL A 18 -11.69 -9.37 1.37
CA VAL A 18 -12.70 -10.39 1.68
C VAL A 18 -14.02 -10.03 1.02
N THR A 19 -14.40 -10.80 0.01
CA THR A 19 -15.66 -10.65 -0.73
C THR A 19 -16.55 -11.85 -0.45
N GLU A 20 -17.77 -11.63 0.03
CA GLU A 20 -18.81 -12.64 0.03
C GLU A 20 -19.52 -12.65 -1.31
N TRP A 21 -19.53 -13.80 -1.97
CA TRP A 21 -20.30 -14.00 -3.19
C TRP A 21 -21.61 -14.72 -2.88
N ARG A 22 -22.73 -14.20 -3.40
CA ARG A 22 -24.07 -14.79 -3.26
C ARG A 22 -24.67 -15.10 -4.62
N PHE A 23 -25.18 -16.33 -4.78
CA PHE A 23 -25.72 -16.84 -6.03
C PHE A 23 -27.11 -17.42 -5.82
N VAL A 24 -28.07 -17.06 -6.67
CA VAL A 24 -29.25 -17.93 -6.90
C VAL A 24 -28.86 -19.08 -7.84
N PRO A 25 -29.63 -20.19 -7.91
CA PRO A 25 -29.39 -21.26 -8.87
C PRO A 25 -29.17 -20.74 -10.30
N GLY A 26 -28.08 -21.19 -10.94
CA GLY A 26 -27.70 -20.79 -12.31
C GLY A 26 -27.09 -19.39 -12.47
N ALA A 27 -26.96 -18.60 -11.39
CA ALA A 27 -26.26 -17.30 -11.45
C ALA A 27 -24.74 -17.49 -11.53
N GLU A 28 -24.04 -16.48 -12.06
CA GLU A 28 -22.59 -16.51 -12.32
C GLU A 28 -21.84 -15.27 -11.82
N THR A 29 -20.55 -15.40 -11.52
CA THR A 29 -19.67 -14.26 -11.15
C THR A 29 -19.31 -13.37 -12.34
N GLY A 30 -19.37 -13.91 -13.55
CA GLY A 30 -18.64 -13.40 -14.70
C GLY A 30 -17.18 -13.87 -14.69
N TRP A 31 -16.52 -13.74 -15.85
CA TRP A 31 -15.10 -14.07 -16.01
C TRP A 31 -14.22 -13.13 -15.21
N HIS A 32 -13.30 -13.71 -14.43
CA HIS A 32 -12.32 -12.97 -13.67
C HIS A 32 -11.04 -13.79 -13.50
N ARG A 33 -9.95 -13.10 -13.16
CA ARG A 33 -8.68 -13.68 -12.80
C ARG A 33 -8.29 -13.22 -11.40
N HIS A 34 -7.84 -14.16 -10.58
CA HIS A 34 -7.32 -13.92 -9.23
C HIS A 34 -5.96 -13.23 -9.30
N GLY A 35 -5.85 -12.06 -8.69
CA GLY A 35 -4.61 -11.27 -8.66
C GLY A 35 -3.67 -11.64 -7.52
N HIS A 36 -4.14 -12.44 -6.57
CA HIS A 36 -3.43 -12.80 -5.35
C HIS A 36 -3.71 -14.26 -4.97
N ASP A 37 -2.89 -14.82 -4.08
CA ASP A 37 -3.19 -16.10 -3.43
C ASP A 37 -4.47 -15.94 -2.57
N TYR A 38 -5.34 -16.95 -2.60
CA TYR A 38 -6.66 -16.82 -1.99
C TYR A 38 -7.19 -18.10 -1.35
N VAL A 39 -8.10 -17.91 -0.40
CA VAL A 39 -8.86 -18.95 0.29
C VAL A 39 -10.34 -18.76 0.00
N ILE A 40 -11.02 -19.85 -0.36
CA ILE A 40 -12.48 -19.91 -0.42
C ILE A 40 -13.00 -20.55 0.86
N VAL A 41 -13.95 -19.88 1.53
CA VAL A 41 -14.65 -20.39 2.71
C VAL A 41 -16.14 -20.54 2.38
N PRO A 42 -16.63 -21.75 2.12
CA PRO A 42 -18.05 -21.95 1.84
C PRO A 42 -18.93 -21.60 3.05
N LEU A 43 -19.94 -20.76 2.82
CA LEU A 43 -20.95 -20.41 3.81
C LEU A 43 -22.19 -21.32 3.72
N THR A 44 -22.36 -22.00 2.59
CA THR A 44 -23.38 -23.02 2.34
C THR A 44 -22.76 -24.27 1.72
N ASP A 45 -23.42 -25.41 1.84
CA ASP A 45 -23.16 -26.56 0.95
C ASP A 45 -23.61 -26.20 -0.48
N GLY A 46 -23.05 -26.85 -1.50
CA GLY A 46 -23.52 -26.66 -2.87
C GLY A 46 -22.59 -27.20 -3.94
N ARG A 47 -22.97 -27.01 -5.20
CA ARG A 47 -22.17 -27.39 -6.37
C ARG A 47 -21.84 -26.17 -7.21
N LEU A 48 -20.57 -25.98 -7.50
CA LEU A 48 -20.08 -25.01 -8.47
C LEU A 48 -19.85 -25.68 -9.81
N VAL A 49 -20.22 -24.99 -10.88
CA VAL A 49 -19.73 -25.24 -12.24
C VAL A 49 -18.78 -24.12 -12.59
N LEU A 50 -17.61 -24.46 -13.13
CA LEU A 50 -16.56 -23.53 -13.51
C LEU A 50 -16.41 -23.57 -15.02
N ASP A 51 -16.61 -22.43 -15.68
CA ASP A 51 -16.13 -22.25 -17.05
C ASP A 51 -14.63 -21.86 -16.97
N LEU A 52 -13.78 -22.59 -17.68
CA LEU A 52 -12.31 -22.45 -17.68
C LEU A 52 -11.79 -22.03 -19.07
N PRO A 53 -10.60 -21.39 -19.16
CA PRO A 53 -10.04 -20.93 -20.42
C PRO A 53 -9.99 -22.02 -21.49
N GLY A 54 -10.22 -21.63 -22.74
CA GLY A 54 -10.26 -22.57 -23.86
C GLY A 54 -11.57 -23.37 -23.97
N GLY A 55 -12.63 -22.93 -23.29
CA GLY A 55 -13.96 -23.55 -23.38
C GLY A 55 -14.13 -24.83 -22.57
N GLN A 56 -13.19 -25.11 -21.66
CA GLN A 56 -13.27 -26.25 -20.76
C GLN A 56 -14.25 -25.95 -19.62
N THR A 57 -14.81 -27.00 -19.01
CA THR A 57 -15.64 -26.87 -17.81
C THR A 57 -15.18 -27.85 -16.74
N SER A 58 -15.40 -27.49 -15.47
CA SER A 58 -15.18 -28.38 -14.32
C SER A 58 -16.23 -28.17 -13.25
N GLU A 59 -16.33 -29.10 -12.30
CA GLU A 59 -17.26 -29.00 -11.18
C GLU A 59 -16.52 -29.11 -9.85
N ALA A 60 -17.03 -28.40 -8.83
CA ALA A 60 -16.53 -28.48 -7.47
C ALA A 60 -17.69 -28.56 -6.47
N LEU A 61 -17.56 -29.44 -5.48
CA LEU A 61 -18.50 -29.51 -4.36
C LEU A 61 -18.00 -28.62 -3.23
N LEU A 62 -18.90 -27.78 -2.74
CA LEU A 62 -18.69 -26.98 -1.54
C LEU A 62 -19.29 -27.69 -0.34
N LYS A 63 -18.51 -27.73 0.74
CA LYS A 63 -18.98 -28.13 2.06
C LYS A 63 -18.86 -26.94 3.00
N GLN A 64 -19.97 -26.56 3.62
CA GLN A 64 -20.06 -25.45 4.55
C GLN A 64 -18.97 -25.54 5.63
N GLY A 65 -18.22 -24.46 5.80
CA GLY A 65 -17.17 -24.36 6.81
C GLY A 65 -15.88 -25.12 6.49
N VAL A 66 -15.77 -25.79 5.34
CA VAL A 66 -14.55 -26.51 4.92
C VAL A 66 -13.80 -25.65 3.89
N PRO A 67 -12.74 -24.91 4.28
CA PRO A 67 -12.03 -24.02 3.39
C PRO A 67 -11.08 -24.77 2.45
N TYR A 68 -10.73 -24.13 1.34
CA TYR A 68 -9.63 -24.56 0.46
C TYR A 68 -8.92 -23.34 -0.14
N SER A 69 -7.66 -23.50 -0.51
CA SER A 69 -6.86 -22.44 -1.14
C SER A 69 -6.53 -22.72 -2.60
N ARG A 70 -6.20 -21.66 -3.32
CA ARG A 70 -5.65 -21.67 -4.67
C ARG A 70 -4.57 -20.60 -4.78
N ARG A 71 -3.73 -20.73 -5.80
CA ARG A 71 -2.69 -19.75 -6.11
C ARG A 71 -3.23 -18.64 -6.99
N GLU A 72 -2.55 -17.51 -6.99
CA GLU A 72 -2.78 -16.42 -7.93
C GLU A 72 -2.79 -16.89 -9.40
N GLY A 73 -3.45 -16.11 -10.27
CA GLY A 73 -3.48 -16.33 -11.71
C GLY A 73 -4.57 -17.28 -12.20
N VAL A 74 -5.36 -17.90 -11.30
CA VAL A 74 -6.53 -18.69 -11.70
C VAL A 74 -7.55 -17.79 -12.38
N GLU A 75 -7.93 -18.15 -13.61
CA GLU A 75 -8.93 -17.45 -14.41
C GLU A 75 -10.11 -18.37 -14.67
N HIS A 76 -11.33 -17.91 -14.38
CA HIS A 76 -12.56 -18.70 -14.50
C HIS A 76 -13.81 -17.81 -14.45
N ASN A 77 -14.96 -18.41 -14.79
CA ASN A 77 -16.28 -17.93 -14.41
C ASN A 77 -16.94 -18.98 -13.53
N VAL A 78 -17.49 -18.59 -12.38
CA VAL A 78 -18.07 -19.49 -11.39
C VAL A 78 -19.59 -19.40 -11.46
N ILE A 79 -20.26 -20.53 -11.62
CA ILE A 79 -21.72 -20.65 -11.72
C ILE A 79 -22.24 -21.49 -10.55
N ASN A 80 -23.36 -21.08 -9.96
CA ASN A 80 -24.08 -21.95 -9.03
C ASN A 80 -24.78 -23.08 -9.79
N GLY A 81 -24.20 -24.28 -9.72
CA GLY A 81 -24.73 -25.51 -10.33
C GLY A 81 -25.73 -26.26 -9.46
N SER A 82 -26.14 -25.72 -8.31
CA SER A 82 -27.18 -26.34 -7.49
C SER A 82 -28.55 -26.16 -8.14
N ASP A 83 -29.41 -27.18 -8.08
CA ASP A 83 -30.70 -27.15 -8.78
C ASP A 83 -31.69 -26.13 -8.21
N SER A 84 -31.70 -25.97 -6.88
CA SER A 84 -32.71 -25.16 -6.19
C SER A 84 -32.19 -24.30 -5.04
N GLN A 85 -30.97 -24.56 -4.55
CA GLN A 85 -30.45 -23.87 -3.37
C GLN A 85 -29.55 -22.69 -3.76
N PRO A 86 -29.69 -21.53 -3.09
CA PRO A 86 -28.72 -20.47 -3.21
C PRO A 86 -27.38 -20.92 -2.62
N LEU A 87 -26.30 -20.34 -3.14
CA LEU A 87 -24.94 -20.65 -2.71
C LEU A 87 -24.28 -19.37 -2.22
N ALA A 88 -23.49 -19.47 -1.14
CA ALA A 88 -22.64 -18.39 -0.70
C ALA A 88 -21.26 -18.89 -0.25
N PHE A 89 -20.22 -18.10 -0.53
CA PHE A 89 -18.86 -18.31 -0.01
C PHE A 89 -18.16 -16.98 0.22
N LEU A 90 -17.18 -16.98 1.12
CA LEU A 90 -16.18 -15.92 1.22
C LEU A 90 -15.00 -16.25 0.32
N GLU A 91 -14.55 -15.25 -0.41
CA GLU A 91 -13.30 -15.22 -1.14
C GLU A 91 -12.36 -14.28 -0.40
N VAL A 92 -11.28 -14.84 0.14
CA VAL A 92 -10.29 -14.15 0.96
C VAL A 92 -8.99 -14.12 0.19
N GLU A 93 -8.68 -12.98 -0.43
CA GLU A 93 -7.40 -12.73 -1.12
C GLU A 93 -6.40 -12.16 -0.12
N VAL A 94 -5.18 -12.71 -0.09
CA VAL A 94 -4.06 -12.16 0.70
C VAL A 94 -3.33 -11.13 -0.15
N VAL A 95 -3.57 -9.86 0.16
CA VAL A 95 -2.97 -8.72 -0.55
C VAL A 95 -1.75 -8.14 0.19
N ASP A 96 -1.37 -8.75 1.31
CA ASP A 96 -0.24 -8.35 2.17
C ASP A 96 1.10 -8.33 1.41
N ASP A 97 1.59 -7.13 1.11
CA ASP A 97 2.97 -6.89 0.67
C ASP A 97 3.83 -6.59 1.91
N ALA A 98 4.39 -7.66 2.48
CA ALA A 98 5.25 -7.56 3.67
C ALA A 98 6.45 -6.61 3.47
N GLN A 99 6.94 -6.44 2.24
CA GLN A 99 8.00 -5.48 1.94
C GLN A 99 7.47 -4.05 1.94
N ALA A 100 6.32 -3.79 1.33
CA ALA A 100 5.65 -2.49 1.41
C ALA A 100 5.36 -2.09 2.87
N HIS A 101 4.99 -3.05 3.72
CA HIS A 101 4.78 -2.79 5.15
C HIS A 101 6.06 -2.34 5.86
N ARG A 102 7.19 -3.04 5.65
CA ARG A 102 8.48 -2.66 6.23
C ARG A 102 8.96 -1.30 5.72
N ARG A 103 8.83 -1.03 4.42
CA ARG A 103 9.11 0.27 3.78
C ARG A 103 8.27 1.40 4.39
N ARG A 104 6.97 1.18 4.58
CA ARG A 104 6.07 2.13 5.25
C ARG A 104 6.50 2.34 6.71
N GLY A 105 6.89 1.28 7.41
CA GLY A 105 7.48 1.36 8.74
C GLY A 105 8.70 2.27 8.79
N THR A 106 9.62 2.15 7.82
CA THR A 106 10.79 3.04 7.66
C THR A 106 10.38 4.51 7.48
N MET A 107 9.35 4.80 6.68
CA MET A 107 8.85 6.18 6.49
C MET A 107 8.27 6.77 7.78
N VAL A 108 7.51 5.98 8.54
CA VAL A 108 6.94 6.38 9.84
C VAL A 108 8.06 6.65 10.84
N ALA A 109 9.06 5.75 10.91
CA ALA A 109 10.22 5.89 11.79
C ALA A 109 11.04 7.15 11.45
N MET A 110 11.26 7.43 10.16
CA MET A 110 11.95 8.64 9.73
C MET A 110 11.23 9.92 10.17
N MET A 111 9.90 10.00 9.99
CA MET A 111 9.14 11.18 10.43
C MET A 111 9.18 11.34 11.95
N ALA A 112 9.08 10.24 12.70
CA ALA A 112 9.25 10.26 14.15
C ALA A 112 10.64 10.76 14.55
N ALA A 113 11.70 10.32 13.88
CA ALA A 113 13.07 10.76 14.13
C ALA A 113 13.27 12.26 13.82
N PHE A 114 12.71 12.77 12.71
CA PHE A 114 12.72 14.22 12.43
C PHE A 114 12.07 15.03 13.56
N ASN A 115 10.89 14.61 14.03
CA ASN A 115 10.19 15.27 15.12
C ASN A 115 10.91 15.13 16.48
N ALA A 116 11.61 14.02 16.70
CA ALA A 116 12.46 13.81 17.87
C ALA A 116 13.81 14.55 17.77
N ARG A 117 14.09 15.20 16.64
CA ARG A 117 15.37 15.85 16.32
C ARG A 117 16.56 14.88 16.36
N ASP A 118 16.30 13.62 16.02
CA ASP A 118 17.27 12.53 16.03
C ASP A 118 17.85 12.31 14.63
N VAL A 119 19.02 12.92 14.38
CA VAL A 119 19.74 12.78 13.11
C VAL A 119 20.12 11.32 12.84
N GLU A 120 20.52 10.57 13.87
CA GLU A 120 20.94 9.19 13.68
C GLU A 120 19.73 8.26 13.44
N GLY A 121 18.60 8.53 14.08
CA GLY A 121 17.32 7.87 13.78
C GLY A 121 16.87 8.10 12.34
N VAL A 122 17.04 9.32 11.80
CA VAL A 122 16.79 9.59 10.38
C VAL A 122 17.77 8.79 9.51
N MET A 123 19.06 8.79 9.86
CA MET A 123 20.10 8.09 9.08
C MET A 123 20.00 6.55 9.15
N ALA A 124 19.39 6.00 10.20
CA ALA A 124 19.07 4.57 10.29
C ALA A 124 18.00 4.14 9.28
N CYS A 125 17.19 5.08 8.78
CA CYS A 125 16.18 4.84 7.75
C CYS A 125 16.74 4.96 6.32
N MET A 126 17.95 5.50 6.16
CA MET A 126 18.58 5.73 4.85
C MET A 126 19.43 4.52 4.44
N ALA A 127 19.40 4.17 3.16
CA ALA A 127 20.24 3.13 2.56
C ALA A 127 21.73 3.50 2.55
N THR A 128 22.59 2.57 2.11
CA THR A 128 24.03 2.83 1.95
C THR A 128 24.30 3.87 0.87
N ASP A 129 23.67 3.71 -0.30
CA ASP A 129 23.83 4.60 -1.45
C ASP A 129 22.68 5.59 -1.55
N CYS A 130 22.47 6.36 -0.48
CA CYS A 130 21.31 7.23 -0.36
C CYS A 130 21.51 8.66 -0.88
N ALA A 131 20.42 9.34 -1.25
CA ALA A 131 20.39 10.76 -1.58
C ALA A 131 19.19 11.49 -0.94
N PHE A 132 19.36 12.79 -0.70
CA PHE A 132 18.29 13.71 -0.30
C PHE A 132 18.25 14.88 -1.27
N HIS A 133 17.11 15.08 -1.91
CA HIS A 133 16.83 16.24 -2.76
C HIS A 133 15.93 17.20 -1.97
N ALA A 134 16.47 18.36 -1.64
CA ALA A 134 15.79 19.34 -0.82
C ALA A 134 14.73 20.10 -1.61
N SER A 135 13.64 20.50 -0.95
CA SER A 135 12.54 21.28 -1.55
C SER A 135 12.90 22.70 -2.01
N ALA A 136 14.16 23.08 -1.90
CA ALA A 136 14.70 24.31 -2.45
C ALA A 136 16.14 24.08 -2.90
N GLY A 137 16.55 24.82 -3.92
CA GLY A 137 17.90 24.83 -4.46
C GLY A 137 17.92 25.47 -5.85
N PRO A 138 19.10 25.65 -6.44
CA PRO A 138 19.25 26.29 -7.75
C PRO A 138 18.85 25.39 -8.93
N GLU A 139 18.80 24.06 -8.72
CA GLU A 139 18.52 23.06 -9.76
C GLU A 139 17.03 22.67 -9.78
N ALA A 140 16.60 21.97 -10.84
CA ALA A 140 15.22 21.53 -11.00
C ALA A 140 14.79 20.54 -9.91
N GLU A 141 15.72 19.74 -9.42
CA GLU A 141 15.59 18.79 -8.31
C GLU A 141 15.80 19.45 -6.93
N GLY A 142 15.97 20.78 -6.89
CA GLY A 142 16.43 21.49 -5.71
C GLY A 142 17.89 21.14 -5.36
N GLN A 143 18.29 21.35 -4.10
CA GLN A 143 19.66 21.04 -3.68
C GLN A 143 19.79 19.53 -3.45
N ARG A 144 20.69 18.89 -4.21
CA ARG A 144 20.97 17.46 -4.07
C ARG A 144 22.09 17.22 -3.05
N HIS A 145 21.88 16.27 -2.16
CA HIS A 145 22.85 15.77 -1.19
C HIS A 145 23.04 14.26 -1.41
N ILE A 146 24.20 13.85 -1.92
CA ILE A 146 24.45 12.49 -2.38
C ILE A 146 25.43 11.78 -1.44
N GLY A 147 25.07 10.57 -1.01
CA GLY A 147 25.81 9.73 -0.07
C GLY A 147 25.45 10.03 1.39
N ARG A 148 25.61 9.01 2.26
CA ARG A 148 25.18 9.05 3.67
C ARG A 148 25.66 10.28 4.42
N GLU A 149 26.92 10.63 4.27
CA GLU A 149 27.54 11.72 5.02
C GLU A 149 27.03 13.10 4.56
N ALA A 150 26.75 13.26 3.26
CA ALA A 150 26.13 14.49 2.76
C ALA A 150 24.67 14.61 3.22
N VAL A 151 23.91 13.50 3.18
CA VAL A 151 22.52 13.45 3.67
C VAL A 151 22.46 13.73 5.18
N ARG A 152 23.38 13.15 5.96
CA ARG A 152 23.48 13.37 7.41
C ARG A 152 23.69 14.84 7.73
N ARG A 153 24.65 15.50 7.07
CA ARG A 153 24.89 16.94 7.24
C ARG A 153 23.68 17.78 6.84
N ALA A 154 23.02 17.45 5.74
CA ALA A 154 21.83 18.17 5.29
C ALA A 154 20.67 18.04 6.30
N THR A 155 20.44 16.85 6.84
CA THR A 155 19.46 16.60 7.90
C THR A 155 19.76 17.42 9.14
N ALA A 156 21.01 17.43 9.62
CA ALA A 156 21.43 18.25 10.76
C ALA A 156 21.18 19.74 10.49
N ALA A 157 21.58 20.24 9.31
CA ALA A 157 21.39 21.63 8.93
C ALA A 157 19.91 22.06 8.90
N VAL A 158 19.00 21.17 8.46
CA VAL A 158 17.55 21.44 8.50
C VAL A 158 17.08 21.62 9.94
N LEU A 159 17.48 20.73 10.85
CA LEU A 159 17.08 20.80 12.26
C LEU A 159 17.70 22.00 12.99
N GLU A 160 18.93 22.38 12.65
CA GLU A 160 19.59 23.59 13.17
C GLU A 160 18.88 24.86 12.69
N THR A 161 18.51 24.92 11.41
CA THR A 161 17.81 26.07 10.80
C THR A 161 16.42 26.26 11.42
N PHE A 162 15.76 25.17 11.79
CA PHE A 162 14.41 25.16 12.37
C PHE A 162 14.41 24.45 13.73
N PRO A 163 14.81 25.13 14.83
CA PRO A 163 14.85 24.54 16.17
C PRO A 163 13.47 24.09 16.67
N GLU A 164 12.40 24.72 16.18
CA GLU A 164 11.00 24.41 16.51
C GLU A 164 10.29 23.66 15.36
N ALA A 165 11.04 22.94 14.51
CA ALA A 165 10.47 22.16 13.42
C ALA A 165 9.53 21.05 13.92
N ALA A 166 8.36 20.96 13.30
CA ALA A 166 7.40 19.89 13.49
C ALA A 166 6.79 19.48 12.13
N TRP A 167 6.85 18.19 11.84
CA TRP A 167 6.12 17.55 10.74
C TRP A 167 4.87 16.89 11.31
N THR A 168 3.71 17.42 10.93
CA THR A 168 2.39 16.99 11.39
C THR A 168 1.54 16.51 10.21
N GLU A 169 0.35 15.96 10.49
CA GLU A 169 -0.58 15.47 9.45
C GLU A 169 0.03 14.41 8.52
N GLY A 170 1.02 13.64 9.02
CA GLY A 170 1.76 12.63 8.25
C GLY A 170 0.85 11.51 7.72
N LYS A 171 0.89 11.27 6.40
CA LYS A 171 0.26 10.11 5.76
C LYS A 171 1.24 9.47 4.79
N HIS A 172 1.44 8.16 4.92
CA HIS A 172 2.43 7.38 4.17
C HIS A 172 1.75 6.27 3.37
N VAL A 173 2.10 6.17 2.10
CA VAL A 173 1.71 5.07 1.20
C VAL A 173 2.94 4.53 0.48
N VAL A 174 2.93 3.23 0.17
CA VAL A 174 3.99 2.56 -0.60
C VAL A 174 3.32 1.84 -1.77
N ALA A 175 3.93 1.94 -2.95
CA ALA A 175 3.54 1.21 -4.15
C ALA A 175 4.82 0.69 -4.82
N GLY A 176 5.03 -0.63 -4.76
CA GLY A 176 6.28 -1.23 -5.20
C GLY A 176 7.49 -0.65 -4.45
N ASP A 177 8.47 -0.13 -5.20
CA ASP A 177 9.70 0.50 -4.69
C ASP A 177 9.57 2.01 -4.43
N THR A 178 8.36 2.57 -4.57
CA THR A 178 8.08 3.99 -4.43
C THR A 178 7.25 4.27 -3.16
N GLY A 179 7.66 5.27 -2.38
CA GLY A 179 6.91 5.77 -1.23
C GLY A 179 6.42 7.20 -1.45
N LEU A 180 5.26 7.55 -0.88
CA LEU A 180 4.79 8.93 -0.83
C LEU A 180 4.40 9.28 0.60
N SER A 181 4.98 10.35 1.13
CA SER A 181 4.53 10.98 2.38
C SER A 181 3.90 12.33 2.08
N SER A 182 2.71 12.60 2.61
CA SER A 182 2.18 13.98 2.70
C SER A 182 2.26 14.47 4.14
N TRP A 183 2.48 15.77 4.34
CA TRP A 183 2.69 16.36 5.65
C TRP A 183 2.40 17.86 5.67
N ARG A 184 2.26 18.40 6.89
CA ARG A 184 2.34 19.84 7.19
C ARG A 184 3.61 20.12 8.00
N PHE A 185 4.43 21.02 7.52
CA PHE A 185 5.62 21.48 8.22
C PHE A 185 5.31 22.82 8.90
N VAL A 186 5.52 22.85 10.21
CA VAL A 186 5.47 24.07 11.03
C VAL A 186 6.86 24.25 11.61
N GLY A 187 7.46 25.43 11.45
CA GLY A 187 8.77 25.72 12.00
C GLY A 187 8.98 27.22 12.15
N ARG A 188 9.95 27.58 12.99
CA ARG A 188 10.40 28.97 13.15
C ARG A 188 11.89 29.01 12.86
N ARG A 189 12.30 29.97 12.02
CA ARG A 189 13.72 30.26 11.76
C ARG A 189 14.33 31.02 12.94
N ALA A 190 15.66 31.01 13.02
CA ALA A 190 16.41 31.77 14.02
C ALA A 190 16.14 33.29 14.00
N ASP A 191 15.75 33.84 12.84
CA ASP A 191 15.36 35.26 12.70
C ASP A 191 13.92 35.56 13.18
N GLY A 192 13.21 34.56 13.71
CA GLY A 192 11.83 34.67 14.19
C GLY A 192 10.76 34.46 13.12
N SER A 193 11.13 34.37 11.84
CA SER A 193 10.18 34.12 10.76
C SER A 193 9.58 32.71 10.84
N GLY A 194 8.26 32.62 10.77
CA GLY A 194 7.53 31.35 10.78
C GLY A 194 7.40 30.75 9.38
N VAL A 195 7.45 29.43 9.31
CA VAL A 195 7.10 28.62 8.13
C VAL A 195 5.95 27.72 8.53
N ASP A 196 4.89 27.78 7.74
CA ASP A 196 3.73 26.90 7.87
C ASP A 196 3.25 26.58 6.46
N VAL A 197 3.56 25.36 6.01
CA VAL A 197 3.32 24.90 4.64
C VAL A 197 2.95 23.41 4.63
N ARG A 198 2.13 23.03 3.65
CA ARG A 198 1.95 21.62 3.28
C ARG A 198 2.97 21.23 2.22
N GLY A 199 3.37 19.96 2.26
CA GLY A 199 4.32 19.38 1.32
C GLY A 199 4.15 17.88 1.22
N CYS A 200 5.03 17.28 0.44
CA CYS A 200 5.16 15.85 0.33
C CYS A 200 6.63 15.47 0.09
N ASP A 201 6.93 14.21 0.36
CA ASP A 201 8.17 13.58 -0.04
C ASP A 201 7.84 12.37 -0.92
N VAL A 202 8.55 12.25 -2.05
CA VAL A 202 8.58 11.05 -2.89
C VAL A 202 9.84 10.28 -2.53
N PHE A 203 9.68 9.00 -2.22
CA PHE A 203 10.77 8.12 -1.81
C PHE A 203 11.00 7.03 -2.84
N ALA A 204 12.27 6.68 -3.04
CA ALA A 204 12.68 5.42 -3.67
C ALA A 204 13.36 4.53 -2.61
N PHE A 205 13.11 3.22 -2.66
CA PHE A 205 13.65 2.26 -1.69
C PHE A 205 14.74 1.36 -2.28
N ASP A 206 15.73 1.04 -1.46
CA ASP A 206 16.65 -0.10 -1.63
C ASP A 206 16.38 -1.09 -0.49
N GLY A 207 15.85 -2.26 -0.83
CA GLY A 207 15.26 -3.17 0.16
C GLY A 207 14.16 -2.47 0.96
N ASP A 208 14.34 -2.39 2.28
CA ASP A 208 13.41 -1.73 3.21
C ASP A 208 13.83 -0.29 3.56
N LEU A 209 15.01 0.17 3.11
CA LEU A 209 15.61 1.46 3.44
C LEU A 209 15.45 2.48 2.31
N ILE A 210 15.51 3.77 2.66
CA ILE A 210 15.31 4.87 1.71
C ILE A 210 16.59 5.13 0.93
N ALA A 211 16.55 4.87 -0.37
CA ALA A 211 17.62 5.22 -1.31
C ALA A 211 17.52 6.69 -1.74
N VAL A 212 16.32 7.22 -1.97
CA VAL A 212 16.13 8.64 -2.30
C VAL A 212 14.98 9.20 -1.48
N LYS A 213 15.20 10.36 -0.87
CA LYS A 213 14.14 11.24 -0.36
C LYS A 213 14.10 12.48 -1.23
N ASP A 214 13.01 12.69 -1.95
CA ASP A 214 12.81 13.85 -2.81
C ASP A 214 11.66 14.72 -2.29
N SER A 215 11.97 15.95 -1.89
CA SER A 215 11.09 16.76 -1.05
C SER A 215 10.46 17.91 -1.80
N TYR A 216 9.16 18.09 -1.62
CA TYR A 216 8.35 19.13 -2.26
C TYR A 216 7.53 19.88 -1.21
N ARG A 217 7.36 21.19 -1.39
CA ARG A 217 6.50 22.01 -0.52
C ARG A 217 5.77 23.08 -1.32
N LYS A 218 4.59 23.49 -0.84
CA LYS A 218 3.88 24.62 -1.44
C LYS A 218 4.72 25.90 -1.31
N ALA A 219 4.90 26.60 -2.43
CA ALA A 219 5.32 27.99 -2.43
C ALA A 219 4.12 28.87 -2.09
N ARG A 220 4.24 29.66 -1.03
CA ARG A 220 3.23 30.66 -0.66
C ARG A 220 3.62 31.98 -1.35
N GLY A 221 2.72 32.50 -2.18
CA GLY A 221 2.85 33.81 -2.83
C GLY A 221 2.43 34.96 -1.92
#